data_AF-A0A849R8A9-F1
#
_entry.id   AF-A0A849R8A9-F1
#
_cell.length_a   1.000
_cell.length_b   1.000
_cell.length_c   1.000
_cell.angle_alpha   90.00
_cell.angle_beta   90.00
_cell.angle_gamma   90.00
#
_symmetry.space_group_name_H-M   'P 1'
#
loop_
_entity.id
_entity.type
_entity.pdbx_description
1 polymer ?
#
loop_
_entity_poly.entity_id
_entity_poly.type
_entity_poly.pdbx_seq_one_letter_code
_entity_poly.pdbx_strand_id
1 'polypeptide(L)'
;MKLTDINIIGLTTSIILTFASFSIFAVEKHMVEAIKHAEAAVNAGNGKAIAEHAETAKIHAKTADEHLDAGIKSLEGAIEHGKLGHDDLAKRNAEEALTHLNAAQ
;
A
#
# COMPACT_ATOMS: atom_id res chain seq x y z
N MET A 1 -48.17 18.29 29.68
CA MET A 1 -46.97 17.46 29.87
C MET A 1 -46.22 17.47 28.55
N LYS A 2 -44.98 17.99 28.55
CA LYS A 2 -44.14 18.19 27.36
C LYS A 2 -43.60 16.85 26.87
N LEU A 3 -43.65 16.60 25.56
CA LEU A 3 -42.77 15.66 24.88
C LEU A 3 -41.77 16.50 24.10
N THR A 4 -40.69 16.84 24.80
CA THR A 4 -39.50 17.53 24.30
C THR A 4 -38.77 16.66 23.28
N ASP A 5 -38.46 17.27 22.14
CA ASP A 5 -37.19 17.18 21.42
C ASP A 5 -36.71 15.77 21.01
N ILE A 6 -37.23 15.31 19.87
CA ILE A 6 -36.60 14.27 19.06
C ILE A 6 -35.33 14.88 18.45
N ASN A 7 -34.16 14.49 18.99
CA ASN A 7 -32.84 14.89 18.51
C ASN A 7 -32.62 14.54 17.03
N ILE A 8 -32.68 15.55 16.16
CA ILE A 8 -32.18 15.51 14.77
C ILE A 8 -30.66 15.75 14.78
N ILE A 9 -29.88 14.90 15.46
CA ILE A 9 -28.40 15.01 15.49
C ILE A 9 -27.72 13.64 15.35
N GLY A 10 -28.35 12.73 14.59
CA GLY A 10 -27.84 11.36 14.42
C GLY A 10 -27.79 10.88 12.97
N LEU A 11 -27.75 11.78 11.99
CA LEU A 11 -27.86 11.40 10.58
C LEU A 11 -26.88 12.14 9.66
N THR A 12 -25.59 12.18 10.01
CA THR A 12 -24.55 12.75 9.11
C THR A 12 -23.19 12.04 9.16
N THR A 13 -23.13 10.74 9.47
CA THR A 13 -21.86 9.98 9.40
C THR A 13 -22.04 8.56 8.87
N SER A 14 -22.85 8.39 7.82
CA SER A 14 -22.88 7.14 7.07
C SER A 14 -22.84 7.37 5.56
N ILE A 15 -21.89 8.17 5.09
CA ILE A 15 -21.46 8.16 3.69
C ILE A 15 -19.95 8.42 3.73
N ILE A 16 -19.15 7.37 3.65
CA ILE A 16 -17.83 7.24 3.02
C ILE A 16 -17.32 5.85 3.48
N LEU A 17 -17.90 4.80 2.91
CA LEU A 17 -17.18 3.53 2.78
C LEU A 17 -17.71 2.76 1.56
N THR A 18 -17.85 3.48 0.45
CA THR A 18 -18.10 2.88 -0.86
C THR A 18 -16.85 3.09 -1.71
N PHE A 19 -15.77 2.39 -1.39
CA PHE A 19 -14.56 2.34 -2.22
C PHE A 19 -13.93 0.95 -2.25
N ALA A 20 -14.77 -0.08 -2.35
CA ALA A 20 -14.32 -1.43 -2.64
C ALA A 20 -14.98 -1.96 -3.91
N SER A 21 -14.99 -1.15 -4.98
CA SER A 21 -15.07 -1.71 -6.32
C SER A 21 -13.69 -2.31 -6.61
N PHE A 22 -13.56 -3.60 -6.31
CA PHE A 22 -12.45 -4.46 -6.72
C PHE A 22 -12.32 -4.40 -8.25
N SER A 23 -11.53 -3.46 -8.74
CA SER A 23 -10.96 -3.58 -10.07
C SER A 23 -9.77 -4.52 -9.94
N ILE A 24 -9.99 -5.74 -10.41
CA ILE A 24 -8.96 -6.73 -10.73
C ILE A 24 -8.01 -6.05 -11.72
N PHE A 25 -6.95 -5.43 -11.24
CA PHE A 25 -5.83 -5.05 -12.08
C PHE A 25 -4.73 -6.06 -11.80
N ALA A 26 -4.48 -6.92 -12.79
CA ALA A 26 -3.17 -7.50 -12.98
C ALA A 26 -2.20 -6.37 -13.40
N VAL A 27 -1.98 -5.40 -12.50
CA VAL A 27 -0.75 -4.62 -12.51
C VAL A 27 0.30 -5.61 -12.05
N GLU A 28 1.21 -5.96 -12.95
CA GLU A 28 2.38 -6.73 -12.57
C GLU A 28 3.16 -5.87 -11.58
N LYS A 29 3.39 -6.49 -10.44
CA LYS A 29 3.58 -5.87 -9.15
C LYS A 29 5.02 -6.21 -8.74
N HIS A 30 5.82 -5.25 -8.28
CA HIS A 30 7.29 -5.41 -8.26
C HIS A 30 7.75 -6.61 -7.43
N MET A 31 7.10 -6.87 -6.30
CA MET A 31 7.41 -8.05 -5.50
C MET A 31 7.04 -9.36 -6.24
N VAL A 32 5.95 -9.37 -7.00
CA VAL A 32 5.54 -10.53 -7.82
C VAL A 32 6.59 -10.83 -8.91
N GLU A 33 7.05 -9.80 -9.64
CA GLU A 33 8.07 -10.01 -10.69
C GLU A 33 9.42 -10.40 -10.10
N ALA A 34 9.80 -9.84 -8.95
CA ALA A 34 11.01 -10.25 -8.23
C ALA A 34 10.98 -11.74 -7.91
N ILE A 35 9.85 -12.25 -7.38
CA ILE A 35 9.68 -13.67 -7.03
C ILE A 35 9.72 -14.54 -8.30
N LYS A 36 8.96 -14.17 -9.34
CA LYS A 36 8.90 -14.91 -10.61
C LYS A 36 10.28 -15.06 -11.25
N HIS A 37 11.06 -13.99 -11.30
CA HIS A 37 12.42 -14.05 -11.83
C HIS A 37 13.37 -14.81 -10.89
N ALA A 38 13.23 -14.71 -9.57
CA ALA A 38 14.01 -15.52 -8.65
C ALA A 38 13.73 -17.04 -8.81
N GLU A 39 12.47 -17.42 -8.97
CA GLU A 39 12.06 -18.81 -9.26
C GLU A 39 12.63 -19.29 -10.61
N ALA A 40 12.60 -18.44 -11.64
CA ALA A 40 13.20 -18.76 -12.93
C ALA A 40 14.73 -18.95 -12.83
N ALA A 41 15.41 -18.14 -12.02
CA ALA A 41 16.84 -18.31 -11.74
C ALA A 41 17.14 -19.65 -11.05
N VAL A 42 16.33 -20.06 -10.07
CA VAL A 42 16.47 -21.37 -9.38
C VAL A 42 16.34 -22.54 -10.35
N ASN A 43 15.45 -22.43 -11.34
CA ASN A 43 15.15 -23.50 -12.29
C ASN A 43 16.01 -23.46 -13.58
N ALA A 44 16.88 -22.46 -13.73
CA ALA A 44 17.68 -22.29 -14.93
C ALA A 44 18.81 -23.33 -15.06
N GLY A 45 18.99 -23.88 -16.27
CA GLY A 45 19.94 -24.96 -16.52
C GLY A 45 21.40 -24.53 -16.75
N ASN A 46 21.71 -23.23 -16.75
CA ASN A 46 23.07 -22.74 -16.94
C ASN A 46 23.31 -21.39 -16.26
N GLY A 47 24.58 -21.09 -15.98
CA GLY A 47 24.99 -19.88 -15.25
C GLY A 47 24.60 -18.56 -15.90
N LYS A 48 24.52 -18.50 -17.25
CA LYS A 48 24.10 -17.28 -17.95
C LYS A 48 22.63 -16.98 -17.68
N ALA A 49 21.76 -17.97 -17.84
CA ALA A 49 20.33 -17.82 -17.55
C ALA A 49 20.04 -17.55 -16.06
N ILE A 50 20.81 -18.18 -15.16
CA ILE A 50 20.75 -17.88 -13.72
C ILE A 50 21.04 -16.40 -13.47
N ALA A 51 22.14 -15.87 -14.04
CA ALA A 51 22.55 -14.49 -13.84
C ALA A 51 21.52 -13.50 -14.41
N GLU A 52 21.01 -13.75 -15.62
CA GLU A 52 19.99 -12.91 -16.26
C GLU A 52 18.72 -12.80 -15.40
N HIS A 53 18.16 -13.92 -14.97
CA HIS A 53 16.97 -13.90 -14.12
C HIS A 53 17.24 -13.31 -12.73
N ALA A 54 18.39 -13.60 -12.11
CA ALA A 54 18.74 -13.03 -10.81
C ALA A 54 18.93 -11.50 -10.88
N GLU A 55 19.48 -10.98 -11.97
CA GLU A 55 19.62 -9.53 -12.18
C GLU A 55 18.26 -8.85 -12.32
N THR A 56 17.33 -9.42 -13.10
CA THR A 56 15.96 -8.89 -13.19
C THR A 56 15.22 -8.97 -11.85
N ALA A 57 15.34 -10.09 -11.13
CA ALA A 57 14.74 -10.24 -9.81
C ALA A 57 15.24 -9.15 -8.85
N LYS A 58 16.55 -8.88 -8.85
CA LYS A 58 17.18 -7.83 -8.04
C LYS A 58 16.65 -6.43 -8.37
N ILE A 59 16.44 -6.12 -9.65
CA ILE A 59 15.90 -4.81 -10.06
C ILE A 59 14.52 -4.61 -9.45
N HIS A 60 13.62 -5.59 -9.63
CA HIS A 60 12.28 -5.51 -9.08
C HIS A 60 12.24 -5.50 -7.56
N ALA A 61 13.06 -6.33 -6.91
CA ALA A 61 13.19 -6.35 -5.45
C ALA A 61 13.65 -4.99 -4.91
N LYS A 62 14.61 -4.34 -5.59
CA LYS A 62 15.08 -3.01 -5.18
C LYS A 62 14.01 -1.94 -5.35
N THR A 63 13.24 -1.95 -6.43
CA THR A 63 12.15 -0.99 -6.59
C THR A 63 11.04 -1.22 -5.58
N ALA A 64 10.73 -2.48 -5.24
CA ALA A 64 9.82 -2.79 -4.14
C ALA A 64 10.34 -2.24 -2.81
N ASP A 65 11.63 -2.44 -2.51
CA ASP A 65 12.30 -1.94 -1.30
C ASP A 65 12.22 -0.41 -1.18
N GLU A 66 12.51 0.33 -2.25
CA GLU A 66 12.39 1.81 -2.28
C GLU A 66 10.96 2.29 -1.96
N HIS A 67 9.94 1.57 -2.43
CA HIS A 67 8.56 1.86 -2.10
C HIS A 67 8.16 1.42 -0.68
N LEU A 68 8.70 0.31 -0.17
CA LEU A 68 8.49 -0.10 1.22
C LEU A 68 9.07 0.94 2.19
N ASP A 69 10.29 1.42 1.93
CA ASP A 69 10.93 2.47 2.73
C ASP A 69 10.10 3.77 2.73
N ALA A 70 9.64 4.21 1.55
CA ALA A 70 8.79 5.38 1.43
C ALA A 70 7.45 5.19 2.17
N GLY A 71 6.83 4.01 2.04
CA GLY A 71 5.60 3.66 2.74
C GLY A 71 5.77 3.67 4.27
N ILE A 72 6.87 3.11 4.78
CA ILE A 72 7.21 3.12 6.21
C ILE A 72 7.34 4.56 6.71
N LYS A 73 8.08 5.41 5.99
CA LYS A 73 8.24 6.82 6.36
C LYS A 73 6.90 7.57 6.40
N SER A 74 6.02 7.33 5.45
CA SER A 74 4.67 7.90 5.48
C SER A 74 3.85 7.36 6.66
N LEU A 75 3.98 6.08 7.03
CA LEU A 75 3.34 5.54 8.24
C LEU A 75 3.88 6.19 9.52
N GLU A 76 5.18 6.45 9.61
CA GLU A 76 5.78 7.18 10.73
C GLU A 76 5.16 8.57 10.87
N GLY A 77 5.02 9.31 9.76
CA GLY A 77 4.34 10.61 9.74
C GLY A 77 2.86 10.52 10.13
N ALA A 78 2.16 9.47 9.70
CA ALA A 78 0.77 9.21 10.11
C ALA A 78 0.67 8.98 11.63
N ILE A 79 1.59 8.20 12.20
CA ILE A 79 1.66 7.91 13.64
C ILE A 79 1.97 9.18 14.43
N GLU A 80 2.95 9.97 13.99
CA GLU A 80 3.34 11.22 14.65
C GLU A 80 2.17 12.20 14.70
N HIS A 81 1.59 12.51 13.54
CA HIS A 81 0.47 13.44 13.46
C HIS A 81 -0.79 12.91 14.16
N GLY A 82 -1.05 11.60 14.11
CA GLY A 82 -2.16 10.98 14.83
C GLY A 82 -2.03 11.12 16.35
N LYS A 83 -0.82 10.96 16.90
CA LYS A 83 -0.56 11.16 18.33
C LYS A 83 -0.75 12.61 18.79
N LEU A 84 -0.62 13.57 17.87
CA LEU A 84 -0.82 15.00 18.12
C LEU A 84 -2.27 15.45 17.88
N GLY A 85 -3.17 14.55 17.44
CA GLY A 85 -4.55 14.90 17.06
C GLY A 85 -4.66 15.71 15.77
N HIS A 86 -3.63 15.67 14.91
CA HIS A 86 -3.64 16.34 13.60
C HIS A 86 -4.29 15.42 12.55
N ASP A 87 -5.59 15.16 12.70
CA ASP A 87 -6.31 14.12 11.97
C ASP A 87 -6.15 14.19 10.44
N ASP A 88 -6.22 15.39 9.84
CA ASP A 88 -6.08 15.58 8.39
C ASP A 88 -4.68 15.22 7.87
N LEU A 89 -3.63 15.57 8.63
CA LEU A 89 -2.24 15.25 8.29
C LEU A 89 -1.96 13.76 8.49
N ALA A 90 -2.50 13.17 9.56
CA ALA A 90 -2.38 11.75 9.82
C ALA A 90 -3.01 10.93 8.68
N LYS A 91 -4.22 11.33 8.24
CA LYS A 91 -4.92 10.70 7.13
C LYS A 91 -4.14 10.82 5.81
N ARG A 92 -3.64 12.01 5.48
CA ARG A 92 -2.86 12.22 4.24
C ARG A 92 -1.61 11.33 4.21
N ASN A 93 -0.87 11.27 5.31
CA ASN A 93 0.29 10.39 5.42
C ASN A 93 -0.10 8.90 5.28
N ALA A 94 -1.25 8.47 5.83
CA ALA A 94 -1.73 7.11 5.66
C ALA A 94 -2.13 6.78 4.19
N GLU A 95 -2.70 7.75 3.46
CA GLU A 95 -3.01 7.63 2.02
C GLU A 95 -1.74 7.53 1.16
N GLU A 96 -0.70 8.30 1.49
CA GLU A 96 0.61 8.21 0.84
C GLU A 96 1.28 6.87 1.11
N ALA A 97 1.22 6.38 2.36
CA ALA A 97 1.69 5.05 2.71
C ALA A 97 1.00 3.97 1.89
N LEU A 98 -0.34 4.01 1.78
CA LEU A 98 -1.10 3.06 0.97
C LEU A 98 -0.68 3.09 -0.50
N THR A 99 -0.40 4.27 -1.05
CA THR A 99 0.06 4.43 -2.44
C THR A 99 1.40 3.74 -2.64
N HIS A 100 2.37 3.99 -1.76
CA HIS A 100 3.70 3.36 -1.85
C HIS A 100 3.64 1.85 -1.62
N LEU A 101 2.90 1.38 -0.62
CA LEU A 101 2.76 -0.05 -0.34
C LEU A 101 2.07 -0.80 -1.49
N ASN A 102 1.14 -0.18 -2.21
CA ASN A 102 0.54 -0.78 -3.40
C ASN A 102 1.51 -0.85 -4.59
N ALA A 103 2.43 0.11 -4.71
CA ALA A 103 3.47 0.14 -5.74
C ALA A 103 4.65 -0.80 -5.44
N ALA A 104 4.93 -1.05 -4.16
CA ALA A 104 5.92 -2.04 -3.73
C ALA A 104 5.49 -3.48 -4.06
N GLN A 105 4.20 -3.76 -3.82
CA GLN A 105 3.63 -5.09 -3.99
C GLN A 105 3.77 -5.58 -5.40
#